data_AF-A0AAU4ZGH4-F1
#
_entry.id   AF-A0AAU4ZGH4-F1
#
_cell.length_a   1.000
_cell.length_b   1.000
_cell.length_c   1.000
_cell.angle_alpha   90.00
_cell.angle_beta   90.00
_cell.angle_gamma   90.00
#
_symmetry.space_group_name_H-M   'P 1'
#
loop_
_entity.id
_entity.type
_entity.pdbx_description
1 polymer ?
#
loop_
_entity_poly.entity_id
_entity_poly.type
_entity_poly.pdbx_seq_one_letter_code
_entity_poly.pdbx_strand_id
1 'polypeptide(L)'
;MAEIESFVSEHATCTSMSLRPNDPDEEWVGKEWGIKERGVCYDESRAGISLLVVNDMKTFQAQAKKQRRAYFVGKNFAVYAGSPTLLTALQDSGLLYLLCKDRGKIPSGFKKEPALVDGCVLTNYAHGF
;
A
#
# COMPACT_ATOMS: atom_id res chain seq x y z
N MET A 1 -2.61 6.01 -13.23
CA MET A 1 -1.62 4.94 -13.02
C MET A 1 -0.16 5.34 -13.20
N ALA A 2 0.26 5.87 -14.36
CA ALA A 2 1.68 6.03 -14.73
C ALA A 2 2.56 6.75 -13.69
N GLU A 3 2.03 7.74 -12.97
CA GLU A 3 2.78 8.42 -11.89
C GLU A 3 3.11 7.50 -10.72
N ILE A 4 2.19 6.61 -10.33
CA ILE A 4 2.40 5.64 -9.25
C ILE A 4 3.42 4.59 -9.72
N GLU A 5 3.29 4.14 -10.98
CA GLU A 5 4.26 3.22 -11.58
C GLU A 5 5.66 3.81 -11.57
N SER A 6 5.83 5.04 -12.07
CA SER A 6 7.11 5.75 -12.05
C SER A 6 7.66 5.87 -10.63
N PHE A 7 6.83 6.28 -9.68
CA PHE A 7 7.23 6.39 -8.28
C PHE A 7 7.71 5.04 -7.72
N VAL A 8 6.95 3.97 -7.92
CA VAL A 8 7.35 2.63 -7.46
C VAL A 8 8.64 2.21 -8.16
N SER A 9 8.77 2.44 -9.47
CA SER A 9 9.96 2.13 -10.27
C SER A 9 11.23 2.89 -9.85
N GLU A 10 11.13 4.04 -9.19
CA GLU A 10 12.27 4.77 -8.62
C GLU A 10 12.85 4.08 -7.38
N HIS A 11 12.05 3.25 -6.70
CA HIS A 11 12.43 2.61 -5.44
C HIS A 11 12.51 1.09 -5.54
N ALA A 12 11.75 0.46 -6.44
CA ALA A 12 11.62 -0.98 -6.58
C ALA A 12 11.35 -1.40 -8.03
N THR A 13 11.72 -2.64 -8.38
CA THR A 13 11.40 -3.19 -9.70
C THR A 13 9.88 -3.40 -9.84
N CYS A 14 9.30 -2.85 -10.91
CA CYS A 14 7.89 -2.96 -11.26
C CYS A 14 7.78 -3.24 -12.76
N THR A 15 7.56 -4.51 -13.11
CA THR A 15 7.53 -4.98 -14.50
C THR A 15 6.20 -5.65 -14.84
N SER A 16 5.92 -5.82 -16.14
CA SER A 16 4.71 -6.50 -16.63
C SER A 16 3.41 -5.86 -16.11
N MET A 17 3.33 -4.53 -16.18
CA MET A 17 2.17 -3.76 -15.71
C MET A 17 0.87 -4.22 -16.39
N SER A 18 -0.17 -4.44 -15.60
CA SER A 18 -1.52 -4.76 -16.05
C SER A 18 -2.57 -3.96 -15.29
N LEU A 19 -3.45 -3.28 -16.03
CA LEU A 19 -4.62 -2.56 -15.48
C LEU A 19 -5.87 -3.45 -15.36
N ARG A 20 -5.79 -4.68 -15.86
CA ARG A 20 -6.86 -5.68 -15.78
C ARG A 20 -6.27 -7.01 -15.33
N PRO A 21 -5.65 -7.04 -14.14
CA PRO A 21 -5.05 -8.26 -13.65
C PRO A 21 -6.18 -9.24 -13.30
N ASN A 22 -5.95 -10.52 -13.61
CA ASN A 22 -6.85 -11.61 -13.25
C ASN A 22 -6.24 -12.34 -12.05
N ASP A 23 -6.22 -11.66 -10.91
CA ASP A 23 -5.62 -12.13 -9.67
C ASP A 23 -6.66 -12.19 -8.55
N PRO A 24 -6.44 -13.05 -7.53
CA PRO A 24 -7.40 -13.21 -6.44
C PRO A 24 -7.35 -12.09 -5.39
N ASP A 25 -6.48 -11.06 -5.53
CA ASP A 25 -6.45 -9.99 -4.52
C ASP A 25 -7.76 -9.21 -4.50
N GLU A 26 -8.26 -8.99 -3.29
CA GLU A 26 -9.59 -8.45 -3.04
C GLU A 26 -9.72 -6.93 -3.27
N GLU A 27 -8.73 -6.26 -3.84
CA GLU A 27 -8.73 -4.80 -4.06
C GLU A 27 -9.55 -4.41 -5.29
N TRP A 28 -10.86 -4.43 -5.14
CA TRP A 28 -11.77 -4.14 -6.25
C TRP A 28 -11.88 -2.65 -6.54
N VAL A 29 -11.76 -2.27 -7.82
CA VAL A 29 -12.07 -0.90 -8.27
C VAL A 29 -13.54 -0.61 -8.00
N GLY A 30 -13.83 0.48 -7.30
CA GLY A 30 -15.19 0.89 -7.00
C GLY A 30 -15.35 1.60 -5.66
N LYS A 31 -16.59 2.04 -5.41
CA LYS A 31 -16.96 2.81 -4.21
C LYS A 31 -16.77 2.04 -2.90
N GLU A 32 -16.90 0.72 -2.93
CA GLU A 32 -16.75 -0.11 -1.72
C GLU A 32 -15.33 0.00 -1.13
N TRP A 33 -14.32 0.13 -2.00
CA TRP A 33 -12.92 0.30 -1.63
C TRP A 33 -12.41 1.74 -1.70
N GLY A 34 -13.15 2.67 -2.29
CA GLY A 34 -12.65 4.01 -2.56
C GLY A 34 -11.51 4.04 -3.58
N ILE A 35 -11.44 3.01 -4.43
CA ILE A 35 -10.41 2.85 -5.48
C ILE A 35 -11.02 3.26 -6.82
N LYS A 36 -10.34 4.18 -7.51
CA LYS A 36 -10.70 4.66 -8.85
C LYS A 36 -10.08 3.81 -9.96
N GLU A 37 -8.86 3.34 -9.75
CA GLU A 37 -8.07 2.60 -10.74
C GLU A 37 -7.12 1.66 -10.00
N ARG A 38 -6.91 0.45 -10.53
CA ARG A 38 -5.96 -0.54 -10.01
C ARG A 38 -5.05 -1.01 -11.14
N GLY A 39 -3.77 -1.12 -10.83
CA GLY A 39 -2.76 -1.77 -11.66
C GLY A 39 -2.00 -2.78 -10.82
N VAL A 40 -1.48 -3.82 -11.47
CA VAL A 40 -0.55 -4.78 -10.85
C VAL A 40 0.69 -4.86 -11.70
N CYS A 41 1.84 -4.81 -11.06
CA CYS A 41 3.13 -5.15 -11.65
C CYS A 41 3.87 -6.13 -10.72
N TYR A 42 5.06 -6.56 -11.14
CA TYR A 42 5.82 -7.57 -10.44
C TYR A 42 7.26 -7.13 -10.21
N ASP A 43 7.79 -7.50 -9.04
CA ASP A 43 9.22 -7.36 -8.74
C ASP A 43 10.05 -8.48 -9.37
N GLU A 44 11.37 -8.45 -9.13
CA GLU A 44 12.32 -9.45 -9.64
C GLU A 44 12.03 -10.86 -9.12
N SER A 45 11.46 -10.97 -7.91
CA SER A 45 11.03 -12.23 -7.31
C SER A 45 9.67 -12.72 -7.80
N ARG A 46 9.07 -12.00 -8.76
CA ARG A 46 7.71 -12.22 -9.26
C ARG A 46 6.62 -12.02 -8.19
N ALA A 47 6.93 -11.29 -7.12
CA ALA A 47 5.95 -10.87 -6.14
C ALA A 47 5.09 -9.75 -6.73
N GLY A 48 3.77 -9.88 -6.60
CA GLY A 48 2.82 -8.89 -7.08
C GLY A 48 2.85 -7.61 -6.24
N ILE A 49 2.79 -6.48 -6.93
CA ILE A 49 2.65 -5.14 -6.37
C ILE A 49 1.32 -4.58 -6.88
N SER A 50 0.39 -4.27 -5.98
CA SER A 50 -0.84 -3.56 -6.36
C SER A 50 -0.62 -2.06 -6.27
N LEU A 51 -0.92 -1.34 -7.34
CA LEU A 51 -0.90 0.12 -7.44
C LEU A 51 -2.33 0.62 -7.51
N LEU A 52 -2.74 1.43 -6.54
CA LEU A 52 -4.14 1.80 -6.33
C LEU A 52 -4.28 3.33 -6.41
N VAL A 53 -5.05 3.83 -7.38
CA VAL A 53 -5.50 5.23 -7.35
C VAL A 53 -6.69 5.32 -6.41
N VAL A 54 -6.57 6.11 -5.35
CA VAL A 54 -7.56 6.19 -4.27
C VAL A 54 -8.25 7.56 -4.34
N ASN A 55 -9.56 7.57 -4.53
CA ASN A 55 -10.37 8.80 -4.53
C ASN A 55 -11.16 9.02 -3.23
N ASP A 56 -11.25 7.99 -2.38
CA ASP A 56 -11.78 8.10 -1.02
C ASP A 56 -10.86 7.36 -0.03
N MET A 57 -9.91 8.10 0.52
CA MET A 57 -8.89 7.54 1.41
C MET A 57 -9.48 7.01 2.73
N LYS A 58 -10.58 7.60 3.21
CA LYS A 58 -11.21 7.13 4.46
C LYS A 58 -11.87 5.77 4.25
N THR A 59 -12.60 5.62 3.14
CA THR A 59 -13.21 4.34 2.76
C THR A 59 -12.15 3.28 2.48
N PHE A 60 -11.07 3.64 1.78
CA PHE A 60 -9.93 2.75 1.55
C PHE A 60 -9.33 2.21 2.86
N GLN A 61 -9.01 3.10 3.81
CA GLN A 61 -8.44 2.69 5.09
C GLN A 61 -9.41 1.83 5.92
N ALA A 62 -10.72 2.07 5.81
CA ALA A 62 -11.73 1.25 6.47
C ALA A 62 -11.76 -0.19 5.91
N GLN A 63 -11.65 -0.36 4.59
CA GLN A 63 -11.57 -1.69 3.97
C GLN A 63 -10.23 -2.38 4.27
N ALA A 64 -9.12 -1.66 4.19
CA ALA A 64 -7.80 -2.18 4.57
C ALA A 64 -7.83 -2.75 6.00
N LYS A 65 -8.45 -2.01 6.94
CA LYS A 65 -8.67 -2.48 8.31
C LYS A 65 -9.52 -3.75 8.38
N LYS A 66 -10.65 -3.80 7.65
CA LYS A 66 -11.55 -4.96 7.61
C LYS A 66 -10.83 -6.20 7.10
N GLN A 67 -10.03 -6.04 6.05
CA GLN A 67 -9.24 -7.10 5.42
C GLN A 67 -7.93 -7.41 6.15
N ARG A 68 -7.60 -6.64 7.20
CA ARG A 68 -6.35 -6.75 7.97
C ARG A 68 -5.10 -6.67 7.08
N ARG A 69 -5.19 -5.91 5.98
CA ARG A 69 -4.08 -5.64 5.07
C ARG A 69 -3.45 -4.30 5.41
N ALA A 70 -2.15 -4.20 5.13
CA ALA A 70 -1.37 -3.00 5.30
C ALA A 70 -0.86 -2.52 3.94
N TYR A 71 -0.70 -1.21 3.82
CA TYR A 71 -0.43 -0.55 2.55
C TYR A 71 0.49 0.64 2.76
N PHE A 72 1.36 0.92 1.81
CA PHE A 72 1.94 2.25 1.71
C PHE A 72 0.90 3.20 1.17
N VAL A 73 0.82 4.41 1.73
CA VAL A 73 -0.20 5.40 1.44
C VAL A 73 0.48 6.72 1.08
N GLY A 74 0.15 7.22 -0.11
CA GLY A 74 0.42 8.59 -0.54
C GLY A 74 -0.83 9.46 -0.42
N LYS A 75 -0.78 10.67 -0.99
CA LYS A 75 -1.89 11.64 -0.90
C LYS A 75 -3.21 11.13 -1.50
N ASN A 76 -3.12 10.46 -2.65
CA ASN A 76 -4.26 10.01 -3.47
C ASN A 76 -4.03 8.62 -4.07
N PHE A 77 -3.12 7.84 -3.47
CA PHE A 77 -2.80 6.51 -3.94
C PHE A 77 -2.36 5.62 -2.78
N ALA A 78 -2.39 4.31 -3.02
CA ALA A 78 -1.85 3.31 -2.12
C ALA A 78 -1.09 2.24 -2.90
N VAL A 79 -0.12 1.61 -2.26
CA VAL A 79 0.68 0.52 -2.82
C VAL A 79 0.64 -0.66 -1.85
N TYR A 80 0.26 -1.83 -2.37
CA TYR A 80 0.41 -3.09 -1.67
C TYR A 80 1.75 -3.73 -2.05
N ALA A 81 2.52 -4.12 -1.05
CA ALA A 81 3.77 -4.83 -1.21
C ALA A 81 3.80 -6.04 -0.27
N GLY A 82 3.83 -7.23 -0.84
CA GLY A 82 3.77 -8.49 -0.07
C GLY A 82 5.14 -9.08 0.29
N SER A 83 6.24 -8.63 -0.33
CA SER A 83 7.58 -9.19 -0.10
C SER A 83 8.41 -8.32 0.87
N PRO A 84 9.25 -8.92 1.74
CA PRO A 84 10.12 -8.16 2.65
C PRO A 84 11.05 -7.18 1.95
N THR A 85 11.55 -7.56 0.77
CA THR A 85 12.40 -6.70 -0.07
C THR A 85 11.66 -5.46 -0.52
N LEU A 86 10.41 -5.60 -0.99
CA LEU A 86 9.57 -4.47 -1.39
C LEU A 86 9.17 -3.59 -0.22
N LEU A 87 8.85 -4.18 0.93
CA LEU A 87 8.57 -3.42 2.15
C LEU A 87 9.75 -2.54 2.56
N THR A 88 10.97 -3.06 2.42
CA THR A 88 12.19 -2.31 2.74
C THR A 88 12.40 -1.17 1.74
N ALA A 89 12.34 -1.47 0.44
CA ALA A 89 12.51 -0.49 -0.63
C ALA A 89 11.49 0.66 -0.57
N LEU A 90 10.21 0.36 -0.33
CA LEU A 90 9.16 1.36 -0.25
C LEU A 90 9.14 2.12 1.07
N GLN A 91 9.68 1.58 2.16
CA GLN A 91 9.83 2.35 3.40
C GLN A 91 10.75 3.56 3.21
N ASP A 92 11.83 3.38 2.44
CA ASP A 92 12.80 4.43 2.17
C ASP A 92 12.31 5.46 1.12
N SER A 93 11.13 5.24 0.53
CA SER A 93 10.49 6.14 -0.43
C SER A 93 9.83 7.38 0.18
N GLY A 94 9.70 7.41 1.52
CA GLY A 94 9.01 8.49 2.23
C GLY A 94 7.48 8.32 2.30
N LEU A 95 6.91 7.26 1.74
CA LEU A 95 5.51 6.89 1.98
C LEU A 95 5.27 6.48 3.44
N LEU A 96 4.05 6.71 3.91
CA LEU A 96 3.62 6.19 5.21
C LEU A 96 2.89 4.87 5.04
N TYR A 97 3.20 3.93 5.92
CA TYR A 97 2.58 2.62 6.00
C TYR A 97 1.35 2.66 6.90
N LEU A 98 0.20 2.31 6.33
CA LEU A 98 -1.07 2.14 7.03
C LEU A 98 -1.06 0.81 7.76
N LEU A 99 -1.10 0.89 9.09
CA LEU A 99 -1.05 -0.27 9.96
C LEU A 99 -2.17 -0.22 11.00
N CYS A 100 -3.04 -1.23 10.99
CA CYS A 100 -4.16 -1.35 11.94
C CYS A 100 -3.90 -2.38 13.05
N LYS A 101 -3.34 -3.53 12.65
CA LYS A 101 -2.91 -4.61 13.55
C LYS A 101 -1.47 -4.35 13.99
N ASP A 102 -1.06 -4.85 15.16
CA ASP A 102 0.36 -4.84 15.58
C ASP A 102 1.02 -3.46 15.71
N ARG A 103 0.25 -2.36 15.69
CA ARG A 103 0.73 -0.97 15.90
C ARG A 103 1.57 -0.75 17.16
N GLY A 104 1.38 -1.60 18.17
CA GLY A 104 2.19 -1.60 19.41
C GLY A 104 3.62 -2.12 19.22
N LYS A 105 3.91 -2.84 18.13
CA LYS A 105 5.24 -3.37 17.80
C LYS A 105 6.11 -2.37 17.04
N ILE A 106 5.56 -1.22 16.62
CA ILE A 106 6.36 -0.17 15.97
C ILE A 106 7.39 0.35 16.99
N PRO A 107 8.71 0.23 16.73
CA PRO A 107 9.76 0.67 17.65
C PRO A 107 9.71 2.16 17.97
N SER A 108 10.40 2.58 19.03
CA SER A 108 10.64 4.00 19.29
C SER A 108 11.51 4.61 18.18
N GLY A 109 11.32 5.90 17.91
CA GLY A 109 12.06 6.63 16.86
C GLY A 109 11.36 6.67 15.50
N PHE A 110 10.36 5.81 15.26
CA PHE A 110 9.53 5.89 14.06
C PHE A 110 8.35 6.84 14.24
N LYS A 111 7.99 7.48 13.13
CA LYS A 111 6.86 8.39 13.01
C LYS A 111 5.56 7.62 13.20
N LYS A 112 4.63 8.16 13.98
CA LYS A 112 3.28 7.60 14.18
C LYS A 112 2.27 8.73 14.10
N GLU A 113 1.41 8.69 13.10
CA GLU A 113 0.32 9.64 12.93
C GLU A 113 -1.02 8.92 12.96
N PRO A 114 -2.09 9.57 13.43
CA PRO A 114 -3.44 9.02 13.30
C PRO A 114 -3.80 8.77 11.83
N ALA A 115 -4.37 7.60 11.55
CA ALA A 115 -5.04 7.34 10.28
C ALA A 115 -6.42 8.05 10.25
N LEU A 116 -7.10 8.04 9.10
CA LEU A 116 -8.47 8.57 8.95
C LEU A 116 -9.55 7.68 9.60
N VAL A 117 -9.15 6.48 10.03
CA VAL A 117 -10.01 5.49 10.68
C VAL A 117 -9.43 5.08 12.02
N ASP A 118 -10.30 5.00 13.03
CA ASP A 118 -9.88 4.67 14.38
C ASP A 118 -9.24 3.29 14.47
N GLY A 119 -8.21 3.19 15.30
CA GLY A 119 -7.48 1.93 15.52
C GLY A 119 -6.45 1.59 14.45
N CYS A 120 -6.23 2.48 13.47
CA CYS A 120 -5.11 2.41 12.53
C CYS A 120 -4.19 3.61 12.71
N VAL A 121 -2.93 3.43 12.31
CA VAL A 121 -1.90 4.48 12.31
C VAL A 121 -1.21 4.52 10.96
N LEU A 122 -0.66 5.69 10.64
CA LEU A 122 0.29 5.88 9.55
C LEU A 122 1.70 5.95 10.15
N THR A 123 2.64 5.18 9.63
CA THR A 123 4.00 5.08 10.17
C THR A 123 5.05 4.98 9.07
N ASN A 124 6.26 5.48 9.27
CA ASN A 124 7.38 5.24 8.36
C ASN A 124 8.13 3.92 8.68
N TYR A 125 7.44 2.97 9.31
CA TYR A 125 7.95 1.64 9.68
C TYR A 125 7.05 0.57 9.07
N ALA A 126 7.55 -0.11 8.05
CA ALA A 126 6.86 -1.14 7.30
C ALA A 126 7.55 -2.51 7.40
N HIS A 127 8.85 -2.57 7.73
CA HIS A 127 9.56 -3.83 7.95
C HIS A 127 9.26 -4.41 9.33
N GLY A 128 9.17 -5.74 9.47
CA GLY A 128 9.06 -6.43 10.77
C GLY A 128 7.65 -6.79 11.26
N PHE A 129 6.67 -6.91 10.35
CA PHE A 129 5.31 -7.40 10.63
C PHE A 129 5.01 -8.72 9.93
#